data_AF-A0A2Z5TU50-F1
#
_entry.id   AF-A0A2Z5TU50-F1
#
_cell.length_a   1.000
_cell.length_b   1.000
_cell.length_c   1.000
_cell.angle_alpha   90.00
_cell.angle_beta   90.00
_cell.angle_gamma   90.00
#
_symmetry.space_group_name_H-M   'P 1'
#
loop_
_entity.id
_entity.type
_entity.pdbx_description
1 polymer ?
#
loop_
_entity_poly.entity_id
_entity_poly.type
_entity_poly.pdbx_seq_one_letter_code
_entity_poly.pdbx_strand_id
1 'polypeptide(L)'
;MGVSMRDQVDALLDILYFTYGSFVLMGVDPEPIFHLVHAANMGKIFPDGRAHFDPVTHKILKPDDWEERFAPEGKIQEELKRQMKRLDH
;
A
#
# COMPACT_ATOMS: atom_id res chain seq x y z
N MET A 1 -9.68 30.88 -10.58
CA MET A 1 -8.32 30.36 -10.82
C MET A 1 -8.27 28.94 -10.28
N GLY A 2 -7.96 27.95 -11.11
CA GLY A 2 -7.73 26.58 -10.64
C GLY A 2 -6.38 26.46 -9.93
N VAL A 3 -6.23 25.43 -9.10
CA VAL A 3 -4.95 25.06 -8.48
C VAL A 3 -3.96 24.69 -9.58
N SER A 4 -2.76 25.28 -9.60
CA SER A 4 -1.78 24.98 -10.64
C SER A 4 -1.21 23.56 -10.49
N MET A 5 -0.64 23.00 -11.55
CA MET A 5 0.04 21.69 -11.49
C MET A 5 1.17 21.69 -10.46
N ARG A 6 1.91 22.80 -10.35
CA ARG A 6 2.96 22.96 -9.33
C ARG A 6 2.36 22.86 -7.93
N ASP A 7 1.29 23.58 -7.66
CA ASP A 7 0.70 23.62 -6.32
C ASP A 7 0.07 22.25 -5.96
N GLN A 8 -0.42 21.48 -6.94
CA GLN A 8 -0.86 20.10 -6.74
C GLN A 8 0.31 19.16 -6.38
N VAL A 9 1.42 19.25 -7.11
CA VAL A 9 2.62 18.42 -6.84
C VAL A 9 3.22 18.75 -5.47
N ASP A 10 3.27 20.03 -5.12
CA ASP A 10 3.73 20.52 -3.81
C ASP A 10 2.90 19.92 -2.67
N ALA A 11 1.57 20.01 -2.76
CA ALA A 11 0.67 19.43 -1.76
C ALA A 11 0.77 17.90 -1.67
N LEU A 12 0.99 17.19 -2.79
CA LEU A 12 1.20 15.74 -2.76
C LEU A 12 2.53 15.36 -2.11
N LEU A 13 3.58 16.17 -2.30
CA LEU A 13 4.87 15.97 -1.64
C LEU A 13 4.76 16.19 -0.13
N ASP A 14 4.01 17.19 0.33
CA ASP A 14 3.76 17.40 1.75
C ASP A 14 3.09 16.17 2.38
N ILE A 15 2.11 15.56 1.71
CA ILE A 15 1.46 14.34 2.17
C ILE A 15 2.47 13.19 2.28
N LEU A 16 3.33 13.00 1.27
CA LEU A 16 4.39 11.99 1.34
C LEU A 16 5.34 12.27 2.50
N TYR A 17 5.74 13.52 2.70
CA TYR A 17 6.67 13.90 3.77
C TYR A 17 6.09 13.61 5.16
N PHE A 18 4.83 13.98 5.41
CA PHE A 18 4.16 13.64 6.67
C PHE A 18 3.91 12.14 6.83
N THR A 19 3.64 11.43 5.73
CA THR A 19 3.45 9.97 5.75
C THR A 19 4.74 9.26 6.16
N TYR A 20 5.87 9.57 5.51
CA TYR A 20 7.17 9.01 5.86
C TYR A 20 7.64 9.47 7.25
N GLY A 21 7.39 10.73 7.62
CA GLY A 21 7.66 11.22 8.98
C GLY A 21 6.88 10.44 10.06
N SER A 22 5.65 10.03 9.76
CA SER A 22 4.85 9.21 10.69
C SER A 22 5.46 7.81 10.87
N PHE A 23 5.93 7.18 9.80
CA PHE A 23 6.64 5.90 9.90
C PHE A 23 7.92 6.00 10.75
N VAL A 24 8.69 7.08 10.58
CA VAL A 24 9.88 7.37 11.41
C VAL A 24 9.50 7.46 12.90
N LEU A 25 8.45 8.21 13.24
CA LEU A 25 7.99 8.35 14.63
C LEU A 25 7.48 7.03 15.23
N MET A 26 6.94 6.14 14.40
CA MET A 26 6.51 4.80 14.81
C MET A 26 7.66 3.80 14.93
N GLY A 27 8.88 4.15 14.50
CA GLY A 27 10.00 3.21 14.42
C GLY A 27 9.78 2.11 13.38
N VAL A 28 8.96 2.37 12.36
CA VAL A 28 8.61 1.39 11.32
C VAL A 28 9.33 1.74 10.03
N ASP A 29 10.01 0.76 9.45
CA ASP A 29 10.49 0.81 8.07
C ASP A 29 9.33 0.47 7.12
N PRO A 30 8.83 1.43 6.32
CA PRO A 30 7.67 1.21 5.48
C PRO A 30 7.98 0.41 4.21
N GLU A 31 9.23 0.29 3.78
CA GLU A 31 9.57 -0.33 2.48
C GLU A 31 9.10 -1.79 2.38
N PRO A 32 9.39 -2.69 3.36
CA PRO A 32 8.91 -4.07 3.31
C PRO A 32 7.37 -4.16 3.30
N ILE A 33 6.70 -3.30 4.06
CA ILE A 33 5.23 -3.24 4.12
C ILE A 33 4.65 -2.77 2.80
N PHE A 34 5.26 -1.77 2.17
CA PHE A 34 4.87 -1.29 0.85
C PHE A 34 4.98 -2.40 -0.20
N HIS A 35 6.05 -3.19 -0.18
CA HIS A 35 6.21 -4.35 -1.08
C HIS A 35 5.13 -5.41 -0.87
N LEU A 36 4.71 -5.68 0.37
CA LEU A 36 3.59 -6.61 0.65
C LEU A 36 2.28 -6.10 0.06
N VAL A 37 1.96 -4.81 0.24
CA VAL A 37 0.75 -4.20 -0.32
C VAL A 37 0.81 -4.14 -1.84
N HIS A 38 1.98 -3.82 -2.42
CA HIS A 38 2.18 -3.82 -3.86
C HIS A 38 1.97 -5.21 -4.46
N ALA A 39 2.57 -6.25 -3.87
CA ALA A 39 2.37 -7.63 -4.30
C ALA A 39 0.90 -8.05 -4.22
N ALA A 40 0.19 -7.65 -3.15
CA ALA A 40 -1.24 -7.90 -3.02
C ALA A 40 -2.06 -7.22 -4.12
N ASN A 41 -1.70 -5.99 -4.51
CA ASN A 41 -2.33 -5.29 -5.63
C ASN A 41 -2.04 -5.96 -6.98
N MET A 42 -0.81 -6.45 -7.20
CA MET A 42 -0.47 -7.22 -8.40
C MET A 42 -1.20 -8.58 -8.47
N GLY A 43 -1.62 -9.11 -7.32
CA GLY A 43 -2.47 -10.30 -7.22
C GLY A 43 -3.92 -10.09 -7.67
N LYS A 44 -4.36 -8.85 -7.97
CA LYS A 44 -5.73 -8.54 -8.44
C LYS A 44 -5.96 -8.87 -9.93
N ILE A 45 -5.09 -9.68 -10.52
CA ILE A 45 -5.25 -10.18 -11.88
C ILE A 45 -6.17 -11.40 -11.86
N PHE A 46 -7.20 -11.37 -12.69
CA PHE A 46 -8.18 -12.44 -12.82
C PHE A 46 -7.62 -13.59 -13.68
N PRO A 47 -8.27 -14.78 -13.68
CA PRO A 47 -7.81 -15.95 -14.45
C PRO A 47 -7.66 -15.70 -15.97
N ASP A 48 -8.30 -14.67 -16.51
CA ASP A 48 -8.17 -14.23 -17.90
C ASP A 48 -6.91 -13.37 -18.16
N GLY A 49 -6.09 -13.15 -17.13
CA GLY A 49 -4.86 -12.38 -17.20
C GLY A 49 -5.06 -10.86 -17.14
N ARG A 50 -6.26 -10.37 -16.80
CA ARG A 50 -6.57 -8.93 -16.77
C ARG A 50 -7.05 -8.47 -15.40
N ALA A 51 -6.90 -7.17 -15.14
CA ALA A 51 -7.61 -6.53 -14.04
C ALA A 51 -9.08 -6.32 -14.44
N HIS A 52 -10.01 -6.59 -13.54
CA HIS A 52 -11.42 -6.23 -13.71
C HIS A 52 -11.75 -4.99 -12.88
N PHE A 53 -12.70 -4.19 -13.36
CA PHE A 53 -13.06 -2.91 -12.74
C PHE A 53 -14.54 -2.89 -12.38
N ASP A 54 -14.85 -2.34 -11.22
CA ASP A 54 -16.22 -2.02 -10.83
C ASP A 54 -16.82 -1.01 -11.83
N PRO A 55 -17.99 -1.27 -12.44
CA PRO A 55 -18.51 -0.45 -13.54
C PRO A 55 -18.93 0.96 -13.13
N VAL A 56 -19.12 1.22 -11.83
CA VAL A 56 -19.54 2.52 -11.31
C VAL A 56 -18.33 3.30 -10.79
N THR A 57 -17.60 2.72 -9.85
CA THR A 57 -16.49 3.36 -9.13
C THR A 57 -15.15 3.28 -9.86
N HIS A 58 -15.06 2.44 -10.90
CA HIS A 58 -13.82 2.14 -11.61
C HIS A 58 -12.70 1.60 -10.71
N LYS A 59 -13.06 1.03 -9.55
CA LYS A 59 -12.11 0.38 -8.65
C LYS A 59 -11.72 -0.99 -9.20
N ILE A 60 -10.45 -1.34 -9.08
CA ILE A 60 -9.97 -2.69 -9.40
C ILE A 60 -10.61 -3.71 -8.44
N LEU A 61 -11.26 -4.73 -9.00
CA LEU A 61 -11.89 -5.82 -8.28
C LEU A 61 -10.86 -6.88 -7.84
N LYS A 62 -11.27 -7.79 -6.97
CA LYS A 62 -10.45 -8.90 -6.48
C LYS A 62 -11.04 -10.22 -7.01
N PRO A 63 -10.23 -11.19 -7.49
CA PRO A 63 -10.71 -12.53 -7.77
C PRO A 63 -11.08 -13.28 -6.49
N ASP A 64 -11.85 -14.37 -6.62
CA ASP A 64 -12.42 -15.12 -5.48
C ASP A 64 -11.37 -15.67 -4.52
N ASP A 65 -10.22 -16.12 -5.04
CA ASP A 65 -9.10 -16.68 -4.26
C ASP A 65 -8.10 -15.62 -3.77
N TRP A 66 -8.39 -14.33 -3.99
CA TRP A 66 -7.45 -13.25 -3.71
C TRP A 66 -7.12 -13.15 -2.22
N GLU A 67 -8.13 -13.27 -1.36
CA GLU A 67 -7.96 -13.07 0.08
C GLU A 67 -7.07 -14.15 0.68
N GLU A 68 -7.27 -15.41 0.29
CA GLU A 68 -6.43 -16.52 0.74
C GLU A 68 -4.97 -16.38 0.27
N ARG A 69 -4.76 -15.96 -0.99
CA ARG A 69 -3.44 -16.02 -1.64
C ARG A 69 -2.61 -14.75 -1.47
N PHE A 70 -3.26 -13.59 -1.48
CA PHE A 70 -2.62 -12.30 -1.68
C PHE A 70 -2.89 -11.27 -0.60
N ALA A 71 -3.88 -11.46 0.28
CA ALA A 71 -4.17 -10.54 1.38
C ALA A 71 -2.90 -10.23 2.21
N PRO A 72 -2.51 -8.95 2.37
CA PRO A 72 -1.24 -8.60 2.99
C PRO A 72 -1.32 -8.53 4.52
N GLU A 73 -2.51 -8.50 5.13
CA GLU A 73 -2.72 -8.14 6.54
C GLU A 73 -1.93 -9.03 7.50
N GLY A 74 -1.98 -10.36 7.32
CA GLY A 74 -1.19 -11.29 8.13
C GLY A 74 0.32 -11.08 7.97
N LYS A 75 0.78 -10.87 6.73
CA LYS A 75 2.19 -10.64 6.40
C LYS A 75 2.70 -9.31 6.98
N ILE A 76 1.86 -8.27 6.96
CA ILE A 76 2.17 -6.97 7.58
C ILE A 76 2.34 -7.13 9.09
N GLN A 77 1.46 -7.91 9.75
CA GLN A 77 1.57 -8.14 11.18
C GLN A 77 2.87 -8.89 11.55
N GLU A 78 3.25 -9.90 10.75
CA GLU A 78 4.52 -10.62 10.93
C GLU A 78 5.73 -9.71 10.73
N GLU A 79 5.69 -8.85 9.70
CA GLU A 79 6.76 -7.91 9.40
C GLU A 79 6.91 -6.85 10.50
N LEU A 80 5.82 -6.29 11.01
CA LEU A 80 5.84 -5.37 12.15
C LEU A 80 6.45 -6.04 13.40
N LYS A 81 6.05 -7.29 13.71
CA LYS A 81 6.66 -8.06 14.80
C LYS A 81 8.17 -8.24 14.60
N ARG A 82 8.62 -8.47 13.37
CA ARG A 82 10.04 -8.61 13.03
C ARG A 82 10.80 -7.30 13.24
N GLN A 83 10.23 -6.16 12.85
CA GLN A 83 10.85 -4.85 13.02
C GLN A 83 10.95 -4.45 14.50
N MET A 84 9.87 -4.62 15.26
CA MET A 84 9.84 -4.28 16.69
C MET A 84 10.89 -5.05 17.49
N LYS A 85 11.08 -6.35 17.21
CA LYS A 85 12.15 -7.14 17.86
C LYS A 85 13.56 -6.60 17.63
N ARG A 86 13.81 -5.88 16.53
CA ARG A 86 15.14 -5.29 16.25
C ARG A 86 15.41 -4.05 17.07
N LEU A 87 14.37 -3.38 17.59
CA LEU A 87 14.49 -2.18 18.41
C LEU A 87 14.73 -2.50 19.89
N ASP A 88 14.47 -3.74 20.31
CA ASP A 88 14.68 -4.23 21.70
C ASP A 88 16.13 -4.64 22.00
N HIS A 89 17.08 -4.39 21.09
CA HIS A 89 18.50 -4.73 21.18
C HIS A 89 19.38 -3.49 21.04
#